data_AF-A0A6A6YY37-F1
#
_entry.id   AF-A0A6A6YY37-F1
#
_cell.length_a   1.000
_cell.length_b   1.000
_cell.length_c   1.000
_cell.angle_alpha   90.00
_cell.angle_beta   90.00
_cell.angle_gamma   90.00
#
_symmetry.space_group_name_H-M   'P 1'
#
loop_
_entity.id
_entity.type
_entity.pdbx_description
1 polymer ?
#
loop_
_entity_poly.entity_id
_entity_poly.type
_entity_poly.pdbx_seq_one_letter_code
_entity_poly.pdbx_strand_id
1 'polypeptide(L)'
;LHHGKDLPIDLTTFLREGENQLEISTIRKSKGAAFDYALAVEIVGAMTHENIKSRCMENRQPAPTVLNAIKTSLAGLDADDDLCITSSSISITLFDPISACKIFDIPVRGRDCQHKDCFDLETFLQTRKRKQPTWPAVVDNWRCPICKADVRPSNLFVDGFMEEVRKTLAEKTLLGTREIIVDQDGSWKPKPEKRNNNS
;
A
#
# COMPACT_ATOMS: atom_id res chain seq x y z
N LEU A 1 -13.67 -12.01 14.57
CA LEU A 1 -12.74 -13.11 14.26
C LEU A 1 -13.21 -13.74 12.93
N HIS A 2 -12.78 -13.22 11.79
CA HIS A 2 -13.29 -13.71 10.49
C HIS A 2 -12.56 -15.02 10.13
N HIS A 3 -13.29 -16.13 10.19
CA HIS A 3 -12.81 -17.45 9.84
C HIS A 3 -12.56 -17.53 8.33
N GLY A 4 -11.29 -17.62 7.92
CA GLY A 4 -10.89 -17.82 6.52
C GLY A 4 -11.18 -19.23 5.97
N LYS A 5 -12.40 -19.75 6.19
CA LYS A 5 -12.83 -21.07 5.71
C LYS A 5 -13.67 -21.03 4.43
N ASP A 6 -14.27 -19.89 4.11
CA ASP A 6 -15.13 -19.76 2.93
C ASP A 6 -14.43 -18.91 1.87
N LEU A 7 -13.57 -19.56 1.09
CA LEU A 7 -12.99 -18.93 -0.09
C LEU A 7 -13.92 -19.19 -1.28
N PRO A 8 -14.04 -18.23 -2.22
CA PRO A 8 -14.78 -18.47 -3.44
C PRO A 8 -14.23 -19.69 -4.19
N ILE A 9 -15.12 -20.47 -4.79
CA ILE A 9 -14.78 -21.61 -5.63
C ILE A 9 -14.64 -21.09 -7.06
N ASP A 10 -13.48 -21.32 -7.67
CA ASP A 10 -13.27 -21.00 -9.08
C ASP A 10 -13.99 -22.03 -9.96
N LEU A 11 -15.03 -21.56 -10.65
CA LEU A 11 -15.83 -22.38 -11.56
C LEU A 11 -15.31 -22.33 -13.01
N THR A 12 -14.33 -21.48 -13.32
CA THR A 12 -13.95 -21.10 -14.69
C THR A 12 -13.64 -22.31 -15.57
N THR A 13 -12.93 -23.31 -15.05
CA THR A 13 -12.52 -24.51 -15.79
C THR A 13 -13.64 -25.54 -15.98
N PHE A 14 -14.77 -25.40 -15.28
CA PHE A 14 -15.93 -26.28 -15.39
C PHE A 14 -17.02 -25.73 -16.31
N LEU A 15 -16.90 -24.47 -16.73
CA LEU A 15 -17.87 -23.82 -17.61
C LEU A 15 -17.78 -24.38 -19.03
N ARG A 16 -18.93 -24.57 -19.65
CA ARG A 16 -19.08 -24.88 -21.08
C ARG A 16 -19.88 -23.79 -21.79
N GLU A 17 -19.75 -23.72 -23.10
CA GLU A 17 -20.61 -22.85 -23.92
C GLU A 17 -22.08 -23.28 -23.78
N GLY A 18 -22.98 -22.31 -23.61
CA GLY A 18 -24.40 -22.55 -23.40
C GLY A 18 -24.80 -22.72 -21.93
N GLU A 19 -25.83 -23.53 -21.68
CA GLU A 19 -26.42 -23.68 -20.35
C GLU A 19 -25.56 -24.54 -19.42
N ASN A 20 -25.26 -23.98 -18.26
CA ASN A 20 -24.48 -24.61 -17.18
C ASN A 20 -25.42 -24.85 -15.99
N GLN A 21 -25.32 -26.02 -15.36
CA GLN A 21 -26.11 -26.39 -14.19
C GLN A 21 -25.19 -26.49 -12.97
N LEU A 22 -25.51 -25.74 -11.91
CA LEU A 22 -24.81 -25.78 -10.63
C LEU A 22 -25.66 -26.52 -9.60
N GLU A 23 -25.15 -27.60 -9.03
CA GLU A 23 -25.80 -28.38 -7.98
C GLU A 23 -25.09 -28.18 -6.64
N ILE A 24 -25.86 -27.90 -5.58
CA ILE A 24 -25.33 -27.63 -4.24
C ILE A 24 -26.05 -28.52 -3.24
N SER A 25 -25.28 -29.32 -2.50
CA SER A 25 -25.77 -30.19 -1.44
C SER A 25 -25.21 -29.74 -0.09
N THR A 26 -26.08 -29.59 0.91
CA THR A 26 -25.68 -29.25 2.29
C THR A 26 -26.00 -30.41 3.23
N ILE A 27 -25.04 -30.80 4.08
CA ILE A 27 -25.23 -31.87 5.07
C ILE A 27 -25.51 -31.22 6.43
N ARG A 28 -26.77 -31.29 6.88
CA ARG A 28 -27.17 -30.74 8.18
C ARG A 28 -26.91 -31.77 9.29
N LYS A 29 -26.03 -31.46 10.26
CA LYS A 29 -25.97 -32.19 11.53
C LYS A 29 -27.13 -31.71 12.42
N SER A 30 -28.03 -32.62 12.77
CA SER A 30 -29.25 -32.32 13.53
C SER A 30 -28.96 -31.82 14.95
N LYS A 31 -29.82 -30.91 15.44
CA LYS A 31 -29.84 -30.17 16.74
C LYS A 31 -29.26 -28.75 16.77
N GLY A 32 -29.31 -28.00 15.67
CA GLY A 32 -28.99 -26.56 15.64
C GLY A 32 -30.04 -25.72 14.92
N ALA A 33 -30.11 -24.42 15.27
CA ALA A 33 -30.96 -23.43 14.61
C ALA A 33 -30.83 -23.47 13.08
N ALA A 34 -31.91 -23.17 12.36
CA ALA A 34 -31.85 -23.06 10.91
C ALA A 34 -30.90 -21.89 10.53
N PHE A 35 -30.01 -22.14 9.56
CA PHE A 35 -29.21 -21.09 8.95
C PHE A 35 -29.72 -20.90 7.52
N ASP A 36 -29.94 -19.65 7.14
CA ASP A 36 -30.18 -19.30 5.75
C ASP A 36 -28.83 -19.21 5.03
N TYR A 37 -28.75 -19.80 3.84
CA TYR A 37 -27.57 -19.72 2.98
C TYR A 37 -27.86 -18.79 1.80
N ALA A 38 -26.92 -17.92 1.47
CA ALA A 38 -26.94 -17.13 0.25
C ALA A 38 -25.80 -17.59 -0.67
N LEU A 39 -26.07 -17.65 -1.98
CA LEU A 39 -25.10 -17.97 -3.01
C LEU A 39 -25.05 -16.82 -4.01
N ALA A 40 -23.85 -16.44 -4.42
CA ALA A 40 -23.62 -15.58 -5.57
C ALA A 40 -22.60 -16.24 -6.51
N VAL A 41 -22.83 -16.09 -7.82
CA VAL A 41 -21.84 -16.43 -8.86
C VAL A 41 -21.42 -15.11 -9.49
N GLU A 42 -20.12 -14.82 -9.44
CA GLU A 42 -19.57 -13.56 -9.92
C GLU A 42 -18.52 -13.81 -11.00
N ILE A 43 -18.50 -12.96 -12.01
CA ILE A 43 -17.41 -12.91 -12.98
C ILE A 43 -16.39 -11.92 -12.43
N VAL A 44 -15.18 -12.40 -12.14
CA VAL A 44 -14.10 -11.57 -11.61
C VAL A 44 -13.06 -11.26 -12.67
N GLY A 45 -12.76 -9.97 -12.86
CA GLY A 45 -11.63 -9.54 -13.67
C GLY A 45 -10.34 -9.55 -12.84
N ALA A 46 -9.30 -10.20 -13.35
CA ALA A 46 -7.96 -10.14 -12.76
C ALA A 46 -7.06 -9.21 -13.57
N MET A 47 -6.24 -8.41 -12.89
CA MET A 47 -5.17 -7.62 -13.52
C MET A 47 -3.84 -8.34 -13.35
N THR A 48 -2.99 -8.30 -14.37
CA THR A 48 -1.61 -8.81 -14.29
C THR A 48 -0.76 -7.93 -13.38
N HIS A 49 0.40 -8.45 -12.95
CA HIS A 49 1.35 -7.69 -12.15
C HIS A 49 1.79 -6.41 -12.88
N GLU A 50 2.09 -6.55 -14.16
CA GLU A 50 2.52 -5.48 -15.05
C GLU A 50 1.43 -4.42 -15.21
N ASN A 51 0.17 -4.82 -15.40
CA ASN A 51 -0.94 -3.87 -15.54
C ASN A 51 -1.23 -3.13 -14.22
N ILE A 52 -1.11 -3.80 -13.08
CA ILE A 52 -1.24 -3.16 -11.77
C ILE A 52 -0.11 -2.13 -11.59
N LYS A 53 1.12 -2.52 -11.89
CA LYS A 53 2.28 -1.64 -11.79
C LYS A 53 2.11 -0.41 -12.69
N SER A 54 1.79 -0.59 -13.97
CA SER A 54 1.56 0.51 -14.90
C SER A 54 0.48 1.47 -14.41
N ARG A 55 -0.66 0.94 -13.94
CA ARG A 55 -1.73 1.78 -13.38
C ARG A 55 -1.31 2.56 -12.13
N CYS A 56 -0.49 1.96 -11.26
CA CYS A 56 0.05 2.67 -10.09
C CYS A 56 1.02 3.78 -10.54
N MET A 57 1.85 3.53 -11.56
CA MET A 57 2.76 4.53 -12.14
C MET A 57 2.02 5.70 -12.79
N GLU A 58 0.88 5.44 -13.44
CA GLU A 58 0.00 6.47 -13.99
C GLU A 58 -0.64 7.33 -12.90
N ASN A 59 -0.92 6.74 -11.73
CA ASN A 59 -1.43 7.45 -10.57
C ASN A 59 -0.31 8.15 -9.80
N ARG A 60 0.41 9.05 -10.45
CA ARG A 60 1.51 9.81 -9.86
C ARG A 60 1.01 11.12 -9.25
N GLN A 61 1.45 11.43 -8.04
CA GLN A 61 1.27 12.76 -7.46
C GLN A 61 2.53 13.62 -7.70
N PRO A 62 2.41 14.81 -8.32
CA PRO A 62 3.55 15.69 -8.54
C PRO A 62 4.23 16.11 -7.24
N ALA A 63 5.56 16.30 -7.28
CA ALA A 63 6.32 16.73 -6.11
C ALA A 63 5.79 18.00 -5.43
N PRO A 64 5.38 19.07 -6.16
CA PRO A 64 4.81 20.27 -5.54
C PRO A 64 3.51 19.97 -4.78
N THR A 65 2.68 19.06 -5.29
CA THR A 65 1.42 18.67 -4.64
C THR A 65 1.69 17.96 -3.32
N VAL A 66 2.62 17.00 -3.33
CA VAL A 66 3.00 16.27 -2.11
C VAL A 66 3.67 17.20 -1.10
N LEU A 67 4.60 18.03 -1.55
CA LEU A 67 5.34 18.95 -0.68
C LEU A 67 4.40 19.98 -0.03
N ASN A 68 3.43 20.51 -0.78
CA ASN A 68 2.41 21.39 -0.22
C ASN A 68 1.57 20.69 0.84
N ALA A 69 1.16 19.43 0.63
CA ALA A 69 0.43 18.67 1.64
C ALA A 69 1.27 18.44 2.92
N ILE A 70 2.58 18.20 2.80
CA ILE A 70 3.49 18.12 3.96
C ILE A 70 3.53 19.46 4.69
N LYS A 71 3.67 20.58 3.96
CA LYS A 71 3.72 21.92 4.54
C LYS A 71 2.43 22.30 5.25
N THR A 72 1.26 22.00 4.67
CA THR A 72 -0.05 22.21 5.31
C THR A 72 -0.16 21.45 6.63
N SER A 73 0.27 20.19 6.63
CA SER A 73 0.30 19.33 7.82
C SER A 73 1.23 19.88 8.91
N LEU A 74 2.43 20.37 8.55
CA LEU A 74 3.37 21.01 9.48
C LEU A 74 2.87 22.35 10.03
N ALA A 75 2.09 23.09 9.24
CA ALA A 75 1.47 24.34 9.67
C ALA A 75 0.25 24.14 10.59
N GLY A 76 -0.17 22.88 10.81
CA GLY A 76 -1.33 22.58 11.66
C GLY A 76 -2.66 22.96 11.04
N LEU A 77 -2.70 23.20 9.73
CA LEU A 77 -3.90 23.62 9.00
C LEU A 77 -4.83 22.46 8.64
N ASP A 78 -4.46 21.23 8.99
CA ASP A 78 -5.19 19.99 8.70
C ASP A 78 -6.16 19.56 9.84
N ALA A 79 -6.21 20.25 10.99
CA ALA A 79 -7.01 19.81 12.15
C ALA A 79 -7.86 20.91 12.80
N ASP A 80 -9.16 20.61 12.93
CA ASP A 80 -10.20 21.26 13.75
C ASP A 80 -10.02 20.93 15.26
N ASP A 81 -8.77 20.75 15.72
CA ASP A 81 -8.45 20.24 17.07
C ASP A 81 -7.59 21.25 17.84
N ASP A 82 -8.08 21.64 19.02
CA ASP A 82 -7.67 22.76 19.87
C ASP A 82 -6.31 22.54 20.59
N LEU A 83 -5.41 21.74 20.01
CA LEU A 83 -4.09 21.45 20.54
C LEU A 83 -3.05 21.30 19.43
N CYS A 84 -2.78 22.39 18.72
CA CYS A 84 -1.77 22.39 17.67
C CYS A 84 -0.35 22.39 18.27
N ILE A 85 0.25 21.21 18.40
CA ILE A 85 1.71 21.08 18.54
C ILE A 85 2.31 21.34 17.15
N THR A 86 2.73 22.58 16.88
CA THR A 86 3.41 22.94 15.64
C THR A 86 4.82 22.37 15.63
N SER A 87 5.02 21.22 14.97
CA SER A 87 6.37 20.74 14.67
C SER A 87 6.94 21.54 13.50
N SER A 88 8.08 22.21 13.69
CA SER A 88 8.74 22.98 12.62
C SER A 88 9.30 22.13 11.48
N SER A 89 9.37 20.81 11.68
CA SER A 89 9.92 19.85 10.73
C SER A 89 9.39 18.44 10.96
N ILE A 90 9.42 17.59 9.94
CA ILE A 90 9.09 16.15 10.01
C ILE A 90 10.27 15.29 9.53
N SER A 91 10.49 14.16 10.21
CA SER A 91 11.43 13.12 9.77
C SER A 91 10.69 12.12 8.88
N ILE A 92 11.23 11.80 7.70
CA ILE A 92 10.65 10.83 6.75
C ILE A 92 11.67 9.73 6.47
N THR A 93 11.25 8.47 6.61
CA THR A 93 12.08 7.29 6.35
C THR A 93 12.16 7.01 4.84
N LEU A 94 13.37 6.74 4.35
CA LEU A 94 13.65 6.45 2.94
C LEU A 94 13.76 4.95 2.64
N PHE A 95 14.14 4.16 3.63
CA PHE A 95 14.35 2.72 3.43
C PHE A 95 13.00 2.02 3.38
N ASP A 96 12.83 1.15 2.39
CA ASP A 96 11.59 0.41 2.22
C ASP A 96 11.34 -0.50 3.45
N PRO A 97 10.19 -0.40 4.12
CA PRO A 97 9.91 -1.15 5.35
C PRO A 97 9.79 -2.67 5.13
N ILE A 98 9.61 -3.12 3.88
CA ILE A 98 9.46 -4.54 3.55
C ILE A 98 10.82 -5.22 3.36
N SER A 99 11.70 -4.63 2.53
CA SER A 99 13.03 -5.16 2.26
C SER A 99 14.09 -4.71 3.26
N ALA A 100 13.92 -3.54 3.88
CA ALA A 100 14.79 -2.90 4.87
C ALA A 100 16.26 -2.73 4.44
N CYS A 101 16.59 -2.92 3.15
CA CYS A 101 17.98 -2.99 2.68
C CYS A 101 18.43 -1.74 1.93
N LYS A 102 17.51 -1.00 1.32
CA LYS A 102 17.81 0.18 0.48
C LYS A 102 16.67 1.19 0.47
N ILE A 103 16.97 2.38 -0.05
CA ILE A 103 15.94 3.36 -0.42
C ILE A 103 15.03 2.74 -1.49
N PHE A 104 13.72 2.94 -1.37
CA PHE A 104 12.74 2.52 -2.37
C PHE A 104 13.16 2.93 -3.79
N ASP A 105 12.87 2.11 -4.81
CA ASP A 105 13.09 2.48 -6.20
C ASP A 105 11.90 3.26 -6.76
N ILE A 106 10.70 2.79 -6.42
CA ILE A 106 9.43 3.43 -6.80
C ILE A 106 8.66 3.75 -5.50
N PRO A 107 8.78 4.98 -4.97
CA PRO A 107 8.10 5.37 -3.74
C PRO A 107 6.60 5.42 -3.97
N VAL A 108 5.87 4.64 -3.19
CA VAL A 108 4.41 4.70 -3.17
C VAL A 108 3.87 4.87 -1.76
N ARG A 109 2.68 5.47 -1.71
CA ARG A 109 1.89 5.64 -0.49
C ARG A 109 0.40 5.56 -0.84
N GLY A 110 -0.43 5.19 0.12
CA GLY A 110 -1.90 5.23 -0.04
C GLY A 110 -2.44 6.63 0.21
N ARG A 111 -3.53 7.01 -0.46
CA ARG A 111 -4.19 8.32 -0.21
C ARG A 111 -4.67 8.48 1.23
N ASP A 112 -5.09 7.39 1.86
CA ASP A 112 -5.60 7.40 3.25
C ASP A 112 -4.49 7.26 4.31
N CYS A 113 -3.22 7.19 3.89
CA CYS A 113 -2.10 7.10 4.82
C CYS A 113 -1.84 8.47 5.47
N GLN A 114 -1.85 8.52 6.81
CA GLN A 114 -1.55 9.75 7.56
C GLN A 114 -0.04 10.01 7.71
N HIS A 115 0.77 8.93 7.72
CA HIS A 115 2.24 9.04 7.67
C HIS A 115 2.70 9.60 6.32
N LYS A 116 3.94 10.12 6.30
CA LYS A 116 4.60 10.63 5.08
C LYS A 116 5.69 9.70 4.54
N ASP A 117 5.95 8.60 5.25
CA ASP A 117 6.85 7.53 4.79
C ASP A 117 6.28 6.81 3.56
N CYS A 118 7.16 6.44 2.63
CA CYS A 118 6.83 5.63 1.46
C CYS A 118 7.33 4.19 1.64
N PHE A 119 6.82 3.29 0.80
CA PHE A 119 7.33 1.94 0.61
C PHE A 119 7.55 1.67 -0.87
N ASP A 120 8.31 0.62 -1.19
CA ASP A 120 8.64 0.32 -2.59
C ASP A 120 7.51 -0.44 -3.30
N LEU A 121 7.07 0.07 -4.46
CA LEU A 121 5.95 -0.51 -5.20
C LEU A 121 6.22 -1.96 -5.62
N GLU A 122 7.38 -2.22 -6.23
CA GLU A 122 7.70 -3.54 -6.77
C GLU A 122 7.78 -4.57 -5.65
N THR A 123 8.52 -4.23 -4.59
CA THR A 123 8.64 -5.06 -3.39
C THR A 123 7.26 -5.33 -2.77
N PHE A 124 6.42 -4.29 -2.64
CA PHE A 124 5.05 -4.44 -2.14
C PHE A 124 4.20 -5.38 -2.99
N LEU A 125 4.22 -5.24 -4.31
CA LEU A 125 3.46 -6.09 -5.22
C LEU A 125 3.92 -7.56 -5.17
N GLN A 126 5.24 -7.80 -5.04
CA GLN A 126 5.78 -9.14 -4.87
C GLN A 126 5.31 -9.84 -3.59
N THR A 127 4.95 -9.08 -2.54
CA THR A 127 4.35 -9.66 -1.33
C THR A 127 2.87 -10.05 -1.47
N ARG A 128 2.20 -9.68 -2.58
CA ARG A 128 0.78 -10.01 -2.83
C ARG A 128 0.66 -11.46 -3.29
N LYS A 129 0.83 -12.38 -2.34
CA LYS A 129 0.72 -13.83 -2.55
C LYS A 129 -0.63 -14.19 -3.18
N ARG A 130 -0.56 -15.00 -4.24
CA ARG A 130 -1.70 -15.67 -4.85
C ARG A 130 -1.70 -17.11 -4.38
N LYS A 131 -2.87 -17.70 -4.15
CA LYS A 131 -2.96 -19.12 -3.81
C LYS A 131 -2.68 -20.01 -5.02
N GLN A 132 -3.02 -19.53 -6.21
CA GLN A 132 -2.71 -20.14 -7.50
C GLN A 132 -2.31 -19.04 -8.50
N PRO A 133 -1.48 -19.32 -9.52
CA PRO A 133 -0.98 -18.29 -10.44
C PRO A 133 -2.08 -17.47 -11.14
N THR A 134 -3.19 -18.13 -11.48
CA THR A 134 -4.36 -17.55 -12.16
C THR A 134 -5.34 -16.87 -11.21
N TRP A 135 -5.18 -17.05 -9.90
CA TRP A 135 -6.10 -16.49 -8.91
C TRP A 135 -5.72 -15.06 -8.53
N PRO A 136 -6.71 -14.17 -8.29
CA PRO A 136 -6.43 -12.85 -7.75
C PRO A 136 -5.77 -12.98 -6.36
N ALA A 137 -4.95 -11.99 -6.02
CA ALA A 137 -4.45 -11.87 -4.65
C ALA A 137 -5.61 -11.66 -3.68
N VAL A 138 -5.50 -12.20 -2.46
CA VAL A 138 -6.53 -12.02 -1.43
C VAL A 138 -6.68 -10.52 -1.13
N VAL A 139 -7.92 -10.00 -1.20
CA VAL A 139 -8.21 -8.57 -1.05
C VAL A 139 -7.68 -8.01 0.28
N ASP A 140 -7.79 -8.80 1.36
CA ASP A 140 -7.29 -8.43 2.69
C ASP A 140 -5.78 -8.17 2.76
N ASN A 141 -5.02 -8.60 1.74
CA ASN A 141 -3.57 -8.36 1.67
C ASN A 141 -3.22 -6.96 1.16
N TRP A 142 -4.17 -6.16 0.68
CA TRP A 142 -3.91 -4.81 0.18
C TRP A 142 -3.93 -3.76 1.30
N ARG A 143 -3.09 -3.96 2.31
CA ARG A 143 -2.94 -3.06 3.47
C ARG A 143 -1.56 -2.43 3.53
N CYS A 144 -1.49 -1.16 3.91
CA CYS A 144 -0.23 -0.42 4.02
C CYS A 144 0.68 -1.16 5.01
N PRO A 145 1.96 -1.44 4.67
CA PRO A 145 2.87 -2.13 5.59
C PRO A 145 3.09 -1.34 6.88
N ILE A 146 2.98 -0.01 6.82
CA ILE A 146 3.22 0.94 7.91
C ILE A 146 1.97 1.11 8.78
N CYS A 147 0.88 1.67 8.24
CA CYS A 147 -0.31 2.03 9.03
C CYS A 147 -1.54 1.13 8.85
N LYS A 148 -1.44 0.08 8.01
CA LYS A 148 -2.53 -0.86 7.69
C LYS A 148 -3.77 -0.27 6.99
N ALA A 149 -3.73 1.00 6.58
CA ALA A 149 -4.74 1.63 5.72
C ALA A 149 -4.89 0.91 4.36
N ASP A 150 -6.01 1.12 3.68
CA ASP A 150 -6.27 0.53 2.35
C ASP A 150 -5.29 1.07 1.31
N VAL A 151 -4.64 0.16 0.59
CA VAL A 151 -3.67 0.47 -0.46
C VAL A 151 -3.90 -0.44 -1.67
N ARG A 152 -5.17 -0.74 -1.99
CA ARG A 152 -5.53 -1.32 -3.28
C ARG A 152 -4.96 -0.47 -4.43
N PRO A 153 -4.76 -1.03 -5.64
CA PRO A 153 -4.14 -0.31 -6.75
C PRO A 153 -4.79 1.03 -7.09
N SER A 154 -6.10 1.15 -6.88
CA SER A 154 -6.83 2.40 -7.07
C SER A 154 -6.48 3.48 -6.04
N ASN A 155 -5.97 3.11 -4.86
CA ASN A 155 -5.64 4.00 -3.74
C ASN A 155 -4.14 4.27 -3.56
N LEU A 156 -3.27 3.46 -4.18
CA LEU A 156 -1.84 3.70 -4.24
C LEU A 156 -1.51 4.81 -5.24
N PHE A 157 -0.63 5.72 -4.85
CA PHE A 157 -0.05 6.70 -5.79
C PHE A 157 1.48 6.70 -5.68
N VAL A 158 2.15 7.05 -6.78
CA VAL A 158 3.60 7.31 -6.78
C VAL A 158 3.86 8.70 -6.22
N ASP A 159 4.71 8.76 -5.20
CA ASP A 159 5.05 10.01 -4.50
C ASP A 159 6.17 10.74 -5.25
N GLY A 160 5.81 11.74 -6.04
CA GLY A 160 6.76 12.48 -6.87
C GLY A 160 7.79 13.27 -6.08
N PHE A 161 7.50 13.68 -4.85
CA PHE A 161 8.48 14.36 -4.00
C PHE A 161 9.57 13.39 -3.56
N MET A 162 9.18 12.19 -3.13
CA MET A 162 10.14 11.16 -2.73
C MET A 162 10.96 10.61 -3.92
N GLU A 163 10.40 10.61 -5.14
CA GLU A 163 11.18 10.31 -6.36
C GLU A 163 12.30 11.34 -6.59
N GLU A 164 11.99 12.63 -6.44
CA GLU A 164 12.97 13.71 -6.58
C GLU A 164 14.04 13.65 -5.49
N VAL A 165 13.64 13.43 -4.23
CA VAL A 165 14.57 13.20 -3.10
C VAL A 165 15.53 12.06 -3.44
N ARG A 166 15.02 10.90 -3.85
CA ARG A 166 15.85 9.74 -4.20
C ARG A 166 16.83 10.08 -5.32
N LYS A 167 16.37 10.78 -6.37
CA LYS A 167 17.21 11.21 -7.48
C LYS A 167 18.34 12.14 -7.02
N THR A 168 18.02 13.15 -6.22
CA THR A 168 19.02 14.07 -5.64
C THR A 168 20.03 13.35 -4.75
N LEU A 169 19.60 12.37 -3.96
CA LEU A 169 20.51 11.55 -3.14
C LEU A 169 21.42 10.66 -4.01
N ALA A 170 20.90 10.10 -5.10
CA ALA A 170 21.71 9.34 -6.06
C ALA A 170 22.81 10.20 -6.70
N GLU A 171 22.46 11.40 -7.17
CA GLU A 171 23.40 12.37 -7.75
C GLU A 171 24.50 12.79 -6.77
N LYS A 172 24.20 12.78 -5.47
CA LYS A 172 25.14 13.11 -4.40
C LYS A 172 25.86 11.90 -3.81
N THR A 173 25.64 10.68 -4.32
CA THR A 173 26.20 9.43 -3.77
C THR A 173 25.80 9.20 -2.30
N LEU A 174 24.57 9.57 -1.94
CA LEU A 174 24.01 9.49 -0.57
C LEU A 174 22.86 8.48 -0.45
N LEU A 175 22.84 7.43 -1.28
CA LEU A 175 21.80 6.38 -1.25
C LEU A 175 21.78 5.55 0.04
N GLY A 176 22.80 5.68 0.89
CA GLY A 176 22.79 5.12 2.26
C GLY A 176 21.96 5.91 3.27
N THR A 177 21.41 7.08 2.89
CA THR A 177 20.61 7.93 3.78
C THR A 177 19.34 7.20 4.21
N ARG A 178 19.14 7.04 5.52
CA ARG A 178 17.95 6.34 6.06
C ARG A 178 16.74 7.23 6.22
N GLU A 179 16.95 8.50 6.55
CA GLU A 179 15.89 9.46 6.84
C GLU A 179 16.26 10.84 6.28
N ILE A 180 15.26 11.63 5.90
CA ILE A 180 15.39 13.07 5.67
C ILE A 180 14.61 13.83 6.74
N ILE A 181 15.00 15.08 6.95
CA ILE A 181 14.20 16.06 7.68
C ILE A 181 13.64 17.03 6.65
N VAL A 182 12.33 17.23 6.65
CA VAL A 182 11.62 18.22 5.84
C VAL A 182 11.14 19.34 6.75
N ASP A 183 11.57 20.56 6.49
CA ASP A 183 11.24 21.76 7.27
C ASP A 183 9.93 22.40 6.75
N GLN A 184 9.31 23.27 7.54
CA GLN A 184 8.00 23.91 7.23
C GLN A 184 8.00 24.74 5.94
N ASP A 185 9.17 25.23 5.50
CA ASP A 185 9.32 25.95 4.23
C ASP A 185 9.29 25.00 3.01
N GLY A 186 9.43 23.70 3.24
CA GLY A 186 9.52 22.64 2.24
C GLY A 186 10.95 22.26 1.85
N SER A 187 11.97 22.91 2.44
CA SER A 187 13.35 22.48 2.31
C SER A 187 13.57 21.15 3.02
N TRP A 188 14.53 20.37 2.56
CA TRP A 188 14.85 19.09 3.18
C TRP A 188 16.36 18.82 3.20
N LYS A 189 16.78 18.00 4.15
CA LYS A 189 18.17 17.57 4.31
C LYS A 189 18.26 16.11 4.76
N PRO A 190 19.31 15.36 4.38
CA PRO A 190 19.63 14.08 5.00
C PRO A 190 19.73 14.23 6.51
N LYS A 191 19.10 13.33 7.26
CA LYS A 191 19.27 13.27 8.71
C LYS A 191 20.62 12.62 9.02
N PRO A 192 21.50 13.25 9.81
CA PRO A 192 22.77 12.65 10.19
C PRO A 192 22.54 11.35 10.95
N GLU A 193 23.20 10.27 10.53
CA GLU A 193 23.19 9.03 11.31
C GLU A 193 23.93 9.27 12.63
N LYS A 194 23.27 8.98 13.75
CA LYS A 194 23.99 8.87 15.02
C LYS A 194 24.91 7.66 14.91
N ARG A 195 26.22 7.88 14.86
CA ARG A 195 27.19 6.80 15.04
C ARG A 195 26.93 6.18 16.42
N ASN A 196 26.29 5.02 16.45
CA ASN A 196 26.29 4.19 17.63
C ASN A 196 27.72 3.68 17.80
N ASN A 197 28.50 4.38 18.62
CA ASN A 197 29.75 3.85 19.18
C ASN A 197 29.38 2.75 20.19
N ASN A 198 28.94 1.59 19.72
CA ASN A 198 28.97 0.37 20.52
C ASN A 198 30.22 -0.40 20.09
N SER A 199 31.27 -0.22 20.88
CA SER A 199 32.45 -1.08 20.95
C SER A 199 32.07 -2.51 21.31
#